data_AF-A0A140EJ84-F1
#
_entry.id   AF-A0A140EJ84-F1
#
_cell.length_a   1.000
_cell.length_b   1.000
_cell.length_c   1.000
_cell.angle_alpha   90.00
_cell.angle_beta   90.00
_cell.angle_gamma   90.00
#
_symmetry.space_group_name_H-M   'P 1'
#
loop_
_entity.id
_entity.type
_entity.pdbx_description
1 polymer ?
#
loop_
_entity_poly.entity_id
_entity_poly.type
_entity_poly.pdbx_seq_one_letter_code
_entity_poly.pdbx_strand_id
1 'polypeptide(L)'
;KRKLAAKVFRHTAAYDALISNYLTEQMGEESPETLTVTFEKKQDLRYGENPHQKATFYKALFAVTSSVAYAEQLHGKELSYNNINDADAALSIVKEFTEPAVVAVKHMNPCGVGVG
;
A
#
# COMPACT_ATOMS: atom_id res chain seq x y z
N LYS A 1 -16.21 2.66 26.54
CA LYS A 1 -15.47 3.95 26.72
C LYS A 1 -14.05 3.89 26.11
N ARG A 2 -13.12 3.02 26.58
CA ARG A 2 -11.72 2.97 26.06
C ARG A 2 -11.56 2.74 24.55
N LYS A 3 -12.33 1.82 23.95
CA LYS A 3 -12.29 1.57 22.49
C LYS A 3 -12.66 2.81 21.66
N LEU A 4 -13.67 3.57 22.10
CA LEU A 4 -14.09 4.80 21.44
C LEU A 4 -13.05 5.91 21.60
N ALA A 5 -12.46 6.04 22.80
CA ALA A 5 -11.34 6.96 23.00
C ALA A 5 -10.17 6.66 22.06
N ALA A 6 -9.78 5.38 21.93
CA ALA A 6 -8.74 4.97 20.98
C ALA A 6 -9.11 5.27 19.52
N LYS A 7 -10.39 5.10 19.14
CA LYS A 7 -10.87 5.47 17.79
C LYS A 7 -10.73 6.98 17.54
N VAL A 8 -11.13 7.81 18.50
CA VAL A 8 -11.06 9.27 18.39
C VAL A 8 -9.61 9.73 18.29
N PHE A 9 -8.71 9.26 19.16
CA PHE A 9 -7.31 9.66 19.11
C PHE A 9 -6.59 9.21 17.83
N ARG A 10 -6.94 8.05 17.25
CA ARG A 10 -6.43 7.68 15.92
C ARG A 10 -6.92 8.63 14.83
N HIS A 11 -8.17 9.07 14.90
CA HIS A 11 -8.73 9.97 13.91
C HIS A 11 -8.07 11.36 13.99
N THR A 12 -7.91 11.92 15.20
CA THR A 12 -7.23 13.20 15.37
C THR A 12 -5.75 13.13 15.00
N ALA A 13 -5.05 12.06 15.39
CA ALA A 13 -3.65 11.86 14.99
C ALA A 13 -3.48 11.73 13.47
N ALA A 14 -4.41 11.06 12.79
CA ALA A 14 -4.41 10.98 11.33
C ALA A 14 -4.60 12.38 10.70
N TYR A 15 -5.51 13.19 11.25
CA TYR A 15 -5.76 14.54 10.78
C TYR A 15 -4.53 15.45 10.96
N ASP A 16 -3.91 15.44 12.13
CA ASP A 16 -2.70 16.23 12.39
C ASP A 16 -1.52 15.79 11.51
N ALA A 17 -1.38 14.49 11.24
CA ALA A 17 -0.38 13.97 10.31
C ALA A 17 -0.60 14.50 8.88
N LEU A 18 -1.85 14.59 8.43
CA LEU A 18 -2.17 15.16 7.11
C LEU A 18 -1.85 16.65 7.02
N ILE A 19 -2.16 17.43 8.06
CA ILE A 19 -1.80 18.86 8.11
C ILE A 19 -0.28 19.03 8.08
N SER A 20 0.44 18.24 8.89
CA SER A 20 1.90 18.27 8.95
C SER A 20 2.51 18.03 7.57
N ASN A 21 2.10 16.96 6.89
CA ASN A 21 2.63 16.63 5.57
C ASN A 21 2.30 17.71 4.52
N TYR A 22 1.09 18.27 4.55
CA TYR A 22 0.73 19.38 3.67
C TYR A 22 1.63 20.61 3.87
N LEU A 23 1.90 21.00 5.13
CA LEU A 23 2.76 22.14 5.42
C LEU A 23 4.22 21.88 5.01
N THR A 24 4.73 20.66 5.22
CA THR A 24 6.06 20.24 4.76
C THR A 24 6.18 20.37 3.24
N GLU A 25 5.17 19.91 2.48
CA GLU A 25 5.13 20.05 1.02
C GLU A 25 5.11 21.52 0.57
N GLN A 26 4.32 22.37 1.23
CA GLN A 26 4.26 23.81 0.91
C GLN A 26 5.60 24.53 1.14
N MET A 27 6.39 24.07 2.10
CA MET A 27 7.72 24.63 2.37
C MET A 27 8.81 24.07 1.46
N GLY A 28 8.51 23.05 0.66
CA GLY A 28 9.49 22.36 -0.19
C GLY A 28 10.54 21.58 0.60
N GLU A 29 10.21 21.15 1.82
CA GLU A 29 11.13 20.42 2.68
C GLU A 29 11.03 18.91 2.39
N GLU A 30 12.04 18.35 1.70
CA GLU A 30 12.04 16.93 1.30
C GLU A 30 12.34 15.96 2.46
N SER A 31 13.00 16.44 3.53
CA SER A 31 13.47 15.60 4.63
C SER A 31 13.25 16.31 5.98
N PRO A 32 12.00 16.39 6.44
CA PRO A 32 11.67 17.07 7.68
C PRO A 32 12.31 16.38 8.88
N GLU A 33 12.60 17.17 9.92
CA GLU A 33 13.10 16.70 11.22
C GLU A 33 12.21 15.63 11.87
N THR A 34 10.90 15.65 11.59
CA THR A 34 9.94 14.64 12.05
C THR A 34 9.00 14.25 10.91
N LEU A 35 8.97 12.95 10.58
CA LEU A 35 8.03 12.39 9.60
C LEU A 35 6.90 11.64 10.32
N THR A 36 5.66 12.09 10.13
CA THR A 36 4.47 11.41 10.67
C THR A 36 3.58 10.91 9.53
N VAL A 37 3.42 9.59 9.45
CA VAL A 37 2.58 8.93 8.43
C VAL A 37 1.41 8.19 9.06
N THR A 38 0.30 8.12 8.34
CA THR A 38 -0.92 7.46 8.79
C THR A 38 -1.49 6.56 7.69
N PHE A 39 -2.01 5.41 8.11
CA PHE A 39 -2.57 4.39 7.22
C PHE A 39 -3.86 3.82 7.82
N GLU A 40 -4.76 3.38 6.94
CA GLU A 40 -5.99 2.70 7.32
C GLU A 40 -5.88 1.20 7.07
N LYS A 41 -6.35 0.40 8.03
CA LYS A 41 -6.42 -1.05 7.86
C LYS A 41 -7.39 -1.38 6.71
N LYS A 42 -6.91 -2.07 5.68
CA LYS A 42 -7.73 -2.61 4.58
C LYS A 42 -8.29 -3.97 4.95
N GLN A 43 -7.44 -4.92 5.36
CA GLN A 43 -7.86 -6.27 5.77
C GLN A 43 -6.78 -6.97 6.62
N ASP A 44 -7.15 -8.00 7.37
CA ASP A 44 -6.16 -8.94 7.91
C ASP A 44 -5.74 -9.92 6.81
N LEU A 45 -4.54 -10.47 6.89
CA LEU A 45 -4.09 -11.50 5.95
C LEU A 45 -4.05 -12.86 6.66
N ARG A 46 -4.25 -13.93 5.90
CA ARG A 46 -4.21 -15.32 6.40
C ARG A 46 -2.93 -15.63 7.20
N TYR A 47 -1.81 -15.11 6.72
CA TYR A 47 -0.49 -15.13 7.35
C TYR A 47 0.39 -14.07 6.66
N GLY A 48 1.57 -13.83 7.21
CA GLY A 48 2.60 -12.99 6.61
C GLY A 48 3.29 -13.68 5.43
N GLU A 49 4.59 -13.46 5.29
CA GLU A 49 5.37 -14.14 4.24
C GLU A 49 5.36 -15.67 4.42
N ASN A 50 5.38 -16.11 5.68
CA ASN A 50 5.35 -17.52 6.09
C ASN A 50 4.17 -17.83 7.02
N PRO A 51 3.64 -19.08 7.06
CA PRO A 51 2.42 -19.43 7.81
C PRO A 51 2.42 -19.12 9.32
N HIS A 52 3.60 -19.07 9.94
CA HIS A 52 3.74 -18.79 11.37
C HIS A 52 3.70 -17.29 11.70
N GLN A 53 3.74 -16.42 10.69
CA GLN A 53 3.73 -14.97 10.83
C GLN A 53 2.31 -14.42 10.68
N LYS A 54 1.96 -13.40 11.46
CA LYS A 54 0.72 -12.63 11.29
C LYS A 54 0.98 -11.43 10.39
N ALA A 55 -0.01 -11.04 9.59
CA ALA A 55 0.07 -9.82 8.81
C ALA A 55 -1.31 -9.16 8.67
N THR A 56 -1.28 -7.84 8.47
CA THR A 56 -2.44 -7.00 8.22
C THR A 56 -2.07 -6.05 7.10
N PHE A 57 -2.95 -5.92 6.10
CA PHE A 57 -2.74 -5.02 4.99
C PHE A 57 -3.34 -3.64 5.30
N TYR A 58 -2.53 -2.61 5.19
CA TYR A 58 -2.89 -1.23 5.37
C TYR A 58 -2.77 -0.48 4.03
N LYS A 59 -3.59 0.56 3.86
CA LYS A 59 -3.54 1.48 2.71
C LYS A 59 -3.33 2.90 3.21
N ALA A 60 -2.75 3.75 2.37
CA ALA A 60 -2.73 5.19 2.64
C ALA A 60 -4.17 5.73 2.74
N LEU A 61 -4.34 6.97 3.20
CA LEU A 61 -5.66 7.62 3.20
C LEU A 61 -6.08 8.02 1.79
N PHE A 62 -5.14 8.56 1.01
CA PHE A 62 -5.38 9.01 -0.36
C PHE A 62 -4.85 8.01 -1.38
N ALA A 63 -5.63 7.82 -2.45
CA ALA A 63 -5.29 6.90 -3.51
C ALA A 63 -4.03 7.37 -4.23
N VAL A 64 -3.04 6.47 -4.30
CA VAL A 64 -1.90 6.63 -5.19
C VAL A 64 -2.27 6.00 -6.53
N THR A 65 -2.00 6.70 -7.63
CA THR A 65 -2.32 6.25 -8.99
C THR A 65 -1.76 4.84 -9.24
N SER A 66 -2.65 3.94 -9.66
CA SER A 66 -2.39 2.52 -9.89
C SER A 66 -1.63 1.85 -8.73
N SER A 67 -2.30 1.70 -7.60
CA SER A 67 -1.80 1.02 -6.41
C SER A 67 -2.60 -0.25 -6.12
N VAL A 68 -1.91 -1.36 -5.82
CA VAL A 68 -2.56 -2.62 -5.38
C VAL A 68 -3.34 -2.41 -4.08
N ALA A 69 -2.93 -1.47 -3.23
CA ALA A 69 -3.65 -1.10 -2.02
C ALA A 69 -5.05 -0.53 -2.28
N TYR A 70 -5.31 0.02 -3.48
CA TYR A 70 -6.61 0.52 -3.89
C TYR A 70 -7.32 -0.37 -4.92
N ALA A 71 -6.69 -1.47 -5.35
CA ALA A 71 -7.31 -2.41 -6.26
C ALA A 71 -8.56 -3.08 -5.64
N GLU A 72 -9.55 -3.33 -6.50
CA GLU A 72 -10.74 -4.12 -6.22
C GLU A 72 -10.51 -5.56 -6.70
N GLN A 73 -10.73 -6.53 -5.81
CA GLN A 73 -10.64 -7.95 -6.16
C GLN A 73 -12.00 -8.42 -6.71
N LEU A 74 -12.08 -8.61 -8.03
CA LEU A 74 -13.32 -9.02 -8.70
C LEU A 74 -13.65 -10.52 -8.54
N HIS A 75 -12.63 -11.37 -8.31
CA HIS A 75 -12.80 -12.80 -8.15
C HIS A 75 -11.63 -13.46 -7.40
N GLY A 76 -11.78 -14.74 -7.05
CA GLY A 76 -10.75 -15.56 -6.42
C GLY A 76 -10.80 -15.54 -4.89
N LYS A 77 -9.86 -16.27 -4.27
CA LYS A 77 -9.70 -16.29 -2.81
C LYS A 77 -8.99 -15.02 -2.36
N GLU A 78 -9.16 -14.64 -1.11
CA GLU A 78 -8.45 -13.51 -0.49
C GLU A 78 -6.93 -13.58 -0.74
N LEU A 79 -6.35 -12.44 -1.17
CA LEU A 79 -4.93 -12.32 -1.47
C LEU A 79 -4.08 -12.65 -0.25
N SER A 80 -3.00 -13.41 -0.46
CA SER A 80 -1.95 -13.59 0.56
C SER A 80 -0.97 -12.41 0.57
N TYR A 81 -0.14 -12.33 1.61
CA TYR A 81 0.98 -11.37 1.69
C TYR A 81 1.86 -11.41 0.43
N ASN A 82 2.26 -12.62 0.02
CA ASN A 82 3.10 -12.79 -1.17
C ASN A 82 2.36 -12.41 -2.46
N ASN A 83 1.04 -12.66 -2.55
CA ASN A 83 0.28 -12.23 -3.73
C ASN A 83 0.20 -10.71 -3.85
N ILE A 84 0.08 -9.99 -2.73
CA ILE A 84 0.09 -8.52 -2.74
C ILE A 84 1.46 -8.01 -3.21
N ASN A 85 2.56 -8.57 -2.68
CA ASN A 85 3.91 -8.18 -3.09
C ASN A 85 4.19 -8.50 -4.57
N ASP A 86 3.81 -9.69 -5.04
CA ASP A 86 4.00 -10.07 -6.45
C ASP A 86 3.15 -9.19 -7.39
N ALA A 87 1.92 -8.85 -7.00
CA ALA A 87 1.05 -7.97 -7.76
C ALA A 87 1.61 -6.53 -7.82
N ASP A 88 2.15 -6.03 -6.71
CA ASP A 88 2.73 -4.69 -6.65
C ASP A 88 4.02 -4.58 -7.46
N ALA A 89 4.86 -5.61 -7.43
CA ALA A 89 6.03 -5.73 -8.28
C ALA A 89 5.64 -5.80 -9.78
N ALA A 90 4.66 -6.63 -10.14
CA ALA A 90 4.18 -6.72 -11.52
C ALA A 90 3.62 -5.38 -12.03
N LEU A 91 2.83 -4.70 -11.19
CA LEU A 91 2.25 -3.40 -11.50
C LEU A 91 3.32 -2.30 -11.62
N SER A 92 4.37 -2.35 -10.81
CA SER A 92 5.47 -1.40 -10.88
C SER A 92 6.29 -1.60 -12.16
N ILE A 93 6.61 -2.85 -12.51
CA ILE A 93 7.40 -3.16 -13.71
C ILE A 93 6.62 -2.84 -14.99
N VAL A 94 5.32 -3.17 -15.07
CA VAL A 94 4.55 -2.92 -16.30
C VAL A 94 4.39 -1.42 -16.59
N LYS A 95 4.43 -0.56 -15.56
CA LYS A 95 4.36 0.91 -15.70
C LYS A 95 5.59 1.54 -16.36
N GLU A 96 6.72 0.83 -16.39
CA GLU A 96 7.94 1.33 -17.04
C GLU A 96 7.82 1.31 -18.58
N PHE A 97 6.82 0.63 -19.12
CA PHE A 97 6.59 0.51 -20.56
C PHE A 97 5.54 1.51 -21.04
N THR A 98 5.78 2.11 -22.21
CA THR A 98 4.85 3.06 -22.84
C THR A 98 3.95 2.41 -23.89
N GLU A 99 4.39 1.30 -24.46
CA GLU A 99 3.60 0.42 -25.34
C GLU A 99 2.83 -0.63 -24.53
N PRO A 100 1.81 -1.29 -25.10
CA PRO A 100 1.10 -2.35 -24.39
C PRO A 100 2.08 -3.45 -23.96
N ALA A 101 2.06 -3.77 -22.66
CA ALA A 101 3.03 -4.66 -22.04
C ALA A 101 2.35 -5.66 -21.10
N VAL A 102 2.99 -6.83 -20.96
CA VAL A 102 2.60 -7.89 -20.03
C VAL A 102 3.82 -8.29 -19.22
N VAL A 103 3.65 -8.38 -17.91
CA VAL A 103 4.70 -8.78 -16.96
C VAL A 103 4.20 -9.97 -16.13
N ALA A 104 5.00 -11.02 -16.06
CA ALA A 104 4.80 -12.14 -15.16
C ALA A 104 5.87 -12.11 -14.05
N VAL A 105 5.44 -12.20 -12.79
CA VAL A 105 6.29 -12.13 -11.60
C VAL A 105 6.13 -13.39 -10.75
N LYS A 106 7.21 -13.81 -10.10
CA LYS A 106 7.20 -14.81 -9.04
C LYS A 106 8.23 -14.46 -7.96
N HIS A 107 7.79 -14.41 -6.70
CA HIS A 107 8.65 -14.01 -5.58
C HIS A 107 9.34 -12.65 -5.82
N MET A 108 8.56 -11.66 -6.28
CA MET A 108 8.99 -10.31 -6.65
C MET A 108 9.99 -10.25 -7.83
N ASN A 109 10.33 -11.38 -8.46
CA ASN A 109 11.24 -11.42 -9.60
C ASN A 109 10.46 -11.59 -10.91
N PRO A 110 10.74 -10.78 -11.95
CA PRO A 110 10.13 -10.98 -13.26
C PRO A 110 10.62 -12.30 -13.87
N CYS A 111 9.68 -13.15 -14.26
CA CYS A 111 9.96 -14.40 -14.97
C CYS A 111 9.60 -14.33 -16.46
N GLY A 112 8.89 -13.28 -16.88
CA GLY A 112 8.60 -13.00 -18.28
C GLY A 112 8.10 -11.57 -18.48
N VAL A 113 8.52 -10.95 -19.57
CA VAL A 113 8.07 -9.62 -20.01
C VAL A 113 7.83 -9.69 -21.53
N GLY A 114 6.70 -9.17 -21.99
CA GLY A 114 6.38 -9.05 -23.40
C GLY A 114 5.77 -7.69 -23.70
N VAL A 115 6.03 -7.18 -24.90
CA VAL A 115 5.52 -5.89 -25.41
C VAL A 115 4.96 -6.10 -26.82
N GLY A 116 3.93 -5.33 -27.21
CA GLY A 116 3.38 -5.37 -28.57
C GLY A 116 1.95 -4.85 -28.75
#